data_AF-A0A2N3DK80-F1
#
_entry.id   AF-A0A2N3DK80-F1
#
_cell.length_a   1.000
_cell.length_b   1.000
_cell.length_c   1.000
_cell.angle_alpha   90.00
_cell.angle_beta   90.00
_cell.angle_gamma   90.00
#
_symmetry.space_group_name_H-M   'P 1'
#
loop_
_entity.id
_entity.type
_entity.pdbx_description
1 polymer ?
#
loop_
_entity_poly.entity_id
_entity_poly.type
_entity_poly.pdbx_seq_one_letter_code
_entity_poly.pdbx_strand_id
1 'polypeptide(L)'
;MNRLSIGKNAALAGAGFVLASLAMLSAGAGGDVAQAQALANHNSSAPVDFAAGSIEVQDRADRVVLAGDVRVTQAGLVVSAPRMTVAYTR
;
A
#
# COMPACT_ATOMS: atom_id res chain seq x y z
N MET A 1 16.41 54.37 11.63
CA MET A 1 16.53 52.93 11.96
C MET A 1 15.16 52.34 12.32
N ASN A 2 14.49 51.69 11.37
CA ASN A 2 13.14 51.12 11.56
C ASN A 2 13.24 49.63 11.94
N ARG A 3 13.46 49.32 13.23
CA ARG A 3 13.71 47.95 13.74
C ARG A 3 12.50 47.32 14.45
N LEU A 4 11.29 47.87 14.25
CA LEU A 4 10.08 47.50 14.97
C LEU A 4 8.97 46.90 14.06
N SER A 5 9.33 46.07 13.08
CA SER A 5 8.35 45.38 12.21
C SER A 5 8.47 43.84 12.23
N ILE A 6 9.60 43.31 12.69
CA ILE A 6 9.89 41.86 12.63
C ILE A 6 9.02 41.04 13.61
N GLY A 7 8.72 41.57 14.80
CA GLY A 7 7.96 40.83 15.83
C GLY A 7 6.45 40.65 15.54
N LYS A 8 5.83 41.59 14.82
CA LYS A 8 4.38 41.53 14.51
C LYS A 8 4.05 40.48 13.45
N ASN A 9 4.96 40.26 12.50
CA ASN A 9 4.77 39.28 11.43
C ASN A 9 4.96 37.83 11.93
N ALA A 10 5.84 37.62 12.91
CA ALA A 10 6.06 36.31 13.53
C ALA A 10 4.82 35.84 14.33
N ALA A 11 4.15 36.75 15.04
CA ALA A 11 2.91 36.44 15.76
C ALA A 11 1.75 36.08 14.82
N LEU A 12 1.64 36.77 13.68
CA LEU A 12 0.62 36.49 12.65
C LEU A 12 0.87 35.13 11.95
N ALA A 13 2.14 34.81 11.69
CA ALA A 13 2.54 33.51 11.12
C ALA A 13 2.27 32.34 12.08
N GLY A 14 2.55 32.51 13.38
CA GLY A 14 2.26 31.50 14.40
C GLY A 14 0.76 31.26 14.60
N ALA A 15 -0.05 32.34 14.62
CA ALA A 15 -1.51 32.24 14.73
C ALA A 15 -2.13 31.56 13.50
N GLY A 16 -1.64 31.85 12.29
CA GLY A 16 -2.08 31.20 11.05
C GLY A 16 -1.79 29.70 11.05
N PHE A 17 -0.62 29.28 11.54
CA PHE A 17 -0.26 27.87 11.64
C PHE A 17 -1.15 27.10 12.64
N VAL A 18 -1.41 27.67 13.82
CA VAL A 18 -2.28 27.05 14.84
C VAL A 18 -3.72 26.93 14.35
N LEU A 19 -4.25 27.95 13.68
CA LEU A 19 -5.62 27.90 13.13
C LEU A 19 -5.74 26.92 11.97
N ALA A 20 -4.76 26.89 11.06
CA ALA A 20 -4.75 25.96 9.94
C ALA A 20 -4.61 24.49 10.42
N SER A 21 -3.74 24.23 11.40
CA SER A 21 -3.58 22.89 11.98
C SER A 21 -4.82 22.44 12.76
N LEU A 22 -5.45 23.33 13.53
CA LEU A 22 -6.68 23.02 14.24
C LEU A 22 -7.87 22.79 13.29
N ALA A 23 -7.94 23.54 12.18
CA ALA A 23 -8.94 23.34 11.13
C ALA A 23 -8.75 22.02 10.38
N MET A 24 -7.50 21.61 10.10
CA MET A 24 -7.20 20.31 9.50
C MET A 24 -7.56 19.15 10.43
N LEU A 25 -7.34 19.32 11.75
CA LEU A 25 -7.70 18.32 12.75
C LEU A 25 -9.22 18.21 12.95
N SER A 26 -9.96 19.32 12.91
CA SER A 26 -11.42 19.33 13.10
C SER A 26 -12.21 18.91 11.85
N ALA A 27 -11.64 19.07 10.65
CA ALA A 27 -12.26 18.68 9.39
C ALA A 27 -12.15 17.18 9.08
N GLY A 28 -11.55 16.36 9.96
CA GLY A 28 -11.37 14.94 9.71
C GLY A 28 -10.47 14.62 8.50
N ALA A 29 -9.74 15.62 7.98
CA ALA A 29 -8.80 15.48 6.86
C ALA A 29 -7.48 14.80 7.27
N GLY A 30 -7.52 14.00 8.34
CA GLY A 30 -6.39 13.30 8.95
C GLY A 30 -6.45 11.79 8.78
N GLY A 31 -7.16 11.31 7.77
CA GLY A 31 -7.24 9.88 7.50
C GLY A 31 -7.93 9.65 6.18
N ASP A 32 -7.15 9.70 5.10
CA ASP A 32 -7.34 8.66 4.09
C ASP A 32 -7.31 7.35 4.88
N VAL A 33 -8.46 6.74 5.12
CA VAL A 33 -8.56 5.36 5.59
C VAL A 33 -7.89 4.55 4.49
N ALA A 34 -6.57 4.43 4.63
CA ALA A 34 -5.73 3.81 3.64
C ALA A 34 -6.37 2.46 3.33
N GLN A 35 -6.69 2.23 2.06
CA GLN A 35 -7.18 0.95 1.54
C GLN A 35 -6.22 -0.23 1.84
N ALA A 36 -5.11 0.03 2.55
CA ALA A 36 -4.23 -0.93 3.17
C ALA A 36 -4.90 -1.91 4.16
N GLN A 37 -6.14 -1.68 4.61
CA GLN A 37 -6.81 -2.61 5.52
C GLN A 37 -7.23 -3.94 4.87
N ALA A 38 -7.33 -4.02 3.54
CA ALA A 38 -7.75 -5.24 2.85
C ALA A 38 -6.80 -6.44 3.09
N LEU A 39 -5.54 -6.16 3.46
CA LEU A 39 -4.50 -7.16 3.71
C LEU A 39 -4.01 -7.13 5.16
N ALA A 40 -4.58 -6.29 6.04
CA ALA A 40 -4.05 -6.07 7.39
C ALA A 40 -4.04 -7.32 8.28
N ASN A 41 -4.92 -8.30 7.99
CA ASN A 41 -4.96 -9.60 8.67
C ASN A 41 -4.62 -10.78 7.74
N HIS A 42 -3.98 -10.52 6.59
CA HIS A 42 -3.62 -11.58 5.63
C HIS A 42 -2.40 -12.37 6.13
N ASN A 43 -2.55 -13.69 6.24
CA ASN A 43 -1.44 -14.56 6.61
C ASN A 43 -0.58 -14.89 5.39
N SER A 44 0.46 -14.08 5.15
CA SER A 44 1.42 -14.30 4.06
C SER A 44 2.34 -15.52 4.27
N SER A 45 2.37 -16.10 5.46
CA SER A 45 3.09 -17.34 5.77
C SER A 45 2.25 -18.59 5.54
N ALA A 46 0.96 -18.45 5.23
CA ALA A 46 0.13 -19.58 4.84
C ALA A 46 0.66 -20.20 3.53
N PRO A 47 0.49 -21.52 3.34
CA PRO A 47 0.79 -22.18 2.08
C PRO A 47 0.09 -21.53 0.89
N VAL A 48 0.74 -21.62 -0.27
CA VAL A 48 0.20 -21.13 -1.55
C VAL A 48 -0.19 -22.33 -2.41
N ASP A 49 -1.45 -22.38 -2.81
CA ASP A 49 -1.99 -23.41 -3.69
C ASP A 49 -2.17 -22.87 -5.11
N PHE A 50 -1.75 -23.64 -6.12
CA PHE A 50 -1.83 -23.28 -7.54
C PHE A 50 -2.70 -24.27 -8.30
N ALA A 51 -3.69 -23.78 -9.04
CA ALA A 51 -4.46 -24.53 -10.02
C ALA A 51 -4.32 -23.86 -11.39
N ALA A 52 -3.88 -24.60 -12.40
CA ALA A 52 -3.71 -24.11 -13.77
C ALA A 52 -3.71 -25.28 -14.76
N GLY A 53 -4.01 -25.02 -16.03
CA GLY A 53 -3.91 -26.01 -17.11
C GLY A 53 -2.48 -26.36 -17.52
N SER A 54 -1.53 -25.44 -17.35
CA SER A 54 -0.10 -25.64 -17.62
C SER A 54 0.76 -24.92 -16.59
N ILE A 55 1.80 -25.60 -16.11
CA ILE A 55 2.76 -25.12 -15.12
C ILE A 55 4.16 -25.40 -15.65
N GLU A 56 4.95 -24.34 -15.87
CA GLU A 56 6.33 -24.43 -16.33
C GLU A 56 7.26 -23.81 -15.29
N VAL A 57 8.14 -24.61 -14.69
CA VAL A 57 9.14 -24.16 -13.73
C VAL A 57 10.42 -23.82 -14.50
N GLN A 58 10.82 -22.55 -14.42
CA GLN A 58 12.00 -22.02 -15.09
C GLN A 58 13.07 -21.69 -14.04
N ASP A 59 13.69 -22.74 -13.51
CA ASP A 59 14.63 -22.64 -12.38
C ASP A 59 15.84 -21.77 -12.68
N ARG A 60 16.35 -21.81 -13.91
CA ARG A 60 17.45 -20.92 -14.36
C ARG A 60 17.10 -19.43 -14.27
N ALA A 61 15.82 -19.10 -14.20
CA ALA A 61 15.34 -17.73 -14.16
C ALA A 61 14.41 -17.47 -12.97
N ASP A 62 14.50 -18.31 -11.93
CA ASP A 62 13.87 -18.14 -10.62
C ASP A 62 12.37 -17.84 -10.69
N ARG A 63 11.65 -18.49 -11.61
CA ARG A 63 10.22 -18.25 -11.81
C ARG A 63 9.44 -19.49 -12.23
N VAL A 64 8.13 -19.44 -12.02
CA VAL A 64 7.12 -20.36 -12.56
C VAL A 64 6.18 -19.60 -13.47
N VAL A 65 5.89 -20.15 -14.65
CA VAL A 65 4.91 -19.62 -15.60
C VAL A 65 3.67 -20.53 -15.59
N LEU A 66 2.51 -19.94 -15.33
CA LEU A 66 1.22 -20.61 -15.19
C LEU A 66 0.30 -20.13 -16.33
N ALA A 67 -0.44 -21.04 -16.95
CA ALA A 67 -1.39 -20.71 -18.03
C ALA A 67 -2.61 -21.63 -18.04
N GLY A 68 -3.72 -21.13 -18.60
CA GLY A 68 -4.99 -21.86 -18.72
C GLY A 68 -5.77 -21.79 -17.42
N ASP A 69 -6.55 -20.72 -17.27
CA ASP A 69 -7.45 -20.49 -16.13
C ASP A 69 -6.78 -20.64 -14.76
N VAL A 70 -5.72 -19.85 -14.55
CA VAL A 70 -4.92 -19.88 -13.32
C VAL A 70 -5.74 -19.37 -12.14
N ARG A 71 -5.73 -20.14 -11.05
CA ARG A 71 -6.28 -19.76 -9.75
C ARG A 71 -5.24 -20.03 -8.67
N VAL A 72 -4.92 -19.01 -7.89
CA VAL A 72 -3.98 -19.10 -6.78
C VAL A 72 -4.67 -18.72 -5.49
N THR A 73 -4.47 -19.52 -4.46
CA THR A 73 -5.06 -19.30 -3.13
C THR A 73 -3.97 -19.24 -2.07
N GLN A 74 -4.02 -18.22 -1.22
CA GLN A 74 -3.18 -18.12 -0.03
C GLN A 74 -4.04 -17.52 1.09
N ALA A 75 -4.13 -18.17 2.26
CA ALA A 75 -4.89 -17.66 3.42
C ALA A 75 -6.31 -17.13 3.08
N GLY A 76 -6.99 -17.74 2.09
CA GLY A 76 -8.31 -17.32 1.61
C GLY A 76 -8.31 -16.17 0.59
N LEU A 77 -7.17 -15.53 0.33
CA LEU A 77 -7.00 -14.63 -0.80
C LEU A 77 -6.94 -15.44 -2.09
N VAL A 78 -7.82 -15.13 -3.04
CA VAL A 78 -7.88 -15.80 -4.33
C VAL A 78 -7.51 -14.81 -5.43
N VAL A 79 -6.49 -15.16 -6.21
CA VAL A 79 -6.09 -14.44 -7.41
C VAL A 79 -6.40 -15.32 -8.62
N SER A 80 -7.10 -14.79 -9.61
CA SER A 80 -7.46 -15.54 -10.83
C SER A 80 -7.04 -14.75 -12.07
N ALA A 81 -6.43 -15.44 -13.04
CA ALA A 81 -5.97 -14.84 -14.29
C ALA A 81 -5.84 -15.90 -15.41
N PRO A 82 -5.94 -15.51 -16.68
CA PRO A 82 -5.67 -16.44 -17.79
C PRO A 82 -4.23 -16.98 -17.80
N ARG A 83 -3.27 -16.17 -17.33
CA ARG A 83 -1.84 -16.47 -17.24
C ARG A 83 -1.23 -15.75 -16.05
N MET A 84 -0.24 -16.35 -15.40
CA MET A 84 0.47 -15.74 -14.26
C MET A 84 1.95 -16.13 -14.24
N THR A 85 2.80 -15.21 -13.82
CA THR A 85 4.23 -15.46 -13.59
C THR A 85 4.51 -15.31 -12.09
N VAL A 86 5.08 -16.34 -11.48
CA VAL A 86 5.43 -16.36 -10.06
C VAL A 86 6.94 -16.34 -9.96
N ALA A 87 7.51 -15.26 -9.45
CA ALA A 87 8.92 -15.25 -9.08
C ALA A 87 9.09 -15.93 -7.71
N TYR A 88 10.14 -16.72 -7.55
CA TYR A 88 10.51 -17.30 -6.27
C TYR A 88 11.99 -17.08 -5.99
N THR A 89 12.37 -17.19 -4.72
CA THR A 89 13.76 -17.22 -4.31
C THR A 89 13.95 -18.41 -3.37
N ARG A 90 15.14 -19.00 -3.39
CA ARG A 90 15.46 -20.15 -2.54
C ARG A 90 15.73 -19.71 -1.11
#